data_AF-A0A852V837-F1
#
_entry.id   AF-A0A852V837-F1
#
_cell.length_a   1.000
_cell.length_b   1.000
_cell.length_c   1.000
_cell.angle_alpha   90.00
_cell.angle_beta   90.00
_cell.angle_gamma   90.00
#
_symmetry.space_group_name_H-M   'P 1'
#
loop_
_entity.id
_entity.type
_entity.pdbx_description
1 polymer ?
#
loop_
_entity_poly.entity_id
_entity_poly.type
_entity_poly.pdbx_seq_one_letter_code
_entity_poly.pdbx_strand_id
1 'polypeptide(L)'
;MTTPTPEPGMLTYTSDGVMACPLCGGNNTHVEHAYISARKEDHEPREIHVSAITGEVTREEIIAPAGPAVGEGRRQRIALTGHCENCTGEYAIIFTQHKGETILETVPINEGPIYRTGRTSWR
;
A
#
# COMPACT_ATOMS: atom_id res chain seq x y z
N MET A 1 -9.47 11.14 -28.98
CA MET A 1 -8.83 9.87 -28.58
C MET A 1 -9.23 9.64 -27.13
N THR A 2 -10.04 8.63 -26.85
CA THR A 2 -10.45 8.29 -25.48
C THR A 2 -9.36 7.42 -24.87
N THR A 3 -8.67 7.92 -23.85
CA THR A 3 -7.77 7.13 -23.01
C THR A 3 -8.56 5.95 -22.45
N PRO A 4 -8.12 4.70 -22.60
CA PRO A 4 -8.84 3.57 -22.00
C PRO A 4 -8.94 3.79 -20.49
N THR A 5 -10.15 3.66 -19.94
CA THR A 5 -10.33 3.61 -18.50
C THR A 5 -9.52 2.42 -17.99
N PRO A 6 -8.52 2.62 -17.12
CA PRO A 6 -7.72 1.52 -16.61
C PRO A 6 -8.64 0.52 -15.89
N GLU A 7 -8.43 -0.77 -16.12
CA GLU A 7 -9.12 -1.77 -15.31
C GLU A 7 -8.77 -1.56 -13.84
N PRO A 8 -9.75 -1.64 -12.92
CA PRO A 8 -9.50 -1.49 -11.49
C PRO A 8 -8.38 -2.44 -11.06
N GLY A 9 -7.34 -1.91 -10.42
CA GLY A 9 -6.22 -2.70 -9.94
C GLY A 9 -4.92 -2.56 -10.74
N MET A 10 -4.94 -1.94 -11.92
CA MET A 10 -3.71 -1.71 -12.69
C MET A 10 -3.09 -0.35 -12.36
N LEU A 11 -1.88 -0.36 -11.82
CA LEU A 11 -1.07 0.86 -11.67
C LEU A 11 -0.70 1.37 -13.06
N THR A 12 -1.10 2.61 -13.38
CA THR A 12 -0.81 3.24 -14.67
C THR A 12 0.01 4.51 -14.49
N TYR A 13 0.67 4.93 -15.56
CA TYR A 13 1.51 6.12 -15.57
C TYR A 13 1.47 6.80 -16.95
N THR A 14 1.73 8.11 -16.98
CA THR A 14 1.84 8.89 -18.22
C THR A 14 3.16 8.59 -18.94
N SER A 15 3.31 9.03 -20.18
CA SER A 15 4.58 8.90 -20.92
C SER A 15 5.76 9.57 -20.22
N ASP A 16 5.49 10.57 -19.37
CA ASP A 16 6.51 11.31 -18.60
C ASP A 16 6.83 10.64 -17.26
N GLY A 17 6.28 9.44 -17.00
CA GLY A 17 6.51 8.69 -15.77
C GLY A 17 5.68 9.17 -14.58
N VAL A 18 4.65 9.99 -14.80
CA VAL A 18 3.77 10.45 -13.73
C VAL A 18 2.75 9.36 -13.41
N MET A 19 2.72 8.90 -12.16
CA MET A 19 1.75 7.92 -11.68
C MET A 19 0.32 8.46 -11.76
N ALA A 20 -0.60 7.65 -12.27
CA ALA A 20 -2.03 7.92 -12.17
C ALA A 20 -2.60 7.32 -10.90
N CYS A 21 -3.53 8.03 -10.28
CA CYS A 21 -4.29 7.61 -9.12
C CYS A 21 -5.05 6.32 -9.46
N PRO A 22 -4.86 5.23 -8.70
CA PRO A 22 -5.53 3.97 -8.98
C PRO A 22 -7.05 4.02 -8.75
N LEU A 23 -7.55 5.09 -8.11
CA LEU A 23 -8.98 5.25 -7.81
C LEU A 23 -9.74 6.06 -8.87
N CYS A 24 -9.11 7.10 -9.43
CA CYS A 24 -9.78 8.05 -10.33
C CYS A 24 -9.04 8.33 -11.64
N GLY A 25 -7.81 7.84 -11.81
CA GLY A 25 -6.97 8.08 -12.99
C GLY A 25 -6.33 9.47 -13.06
N GLY A 26 -6.60 10.39 -12.12
CA GLY A 26 -5.94 11.70 -12.02
C GLY A 26 -4.46 11.57 -11.63
N ASN A 27 -3.63 12.58 -11.89
CA ASN A 27 -2.18 12.50 -11.73
C ASN A 27 -1.61 13.31 -10.55
N ASN A 28 -2.47 13.90 -9.71
CA ASN A 28 -2.04 14.56 -8.47
C ASN A 28 -2.02 13.55 -7.31
N THR A 29 -1.06 12.62 -7.36
CA THR A 29 -0.88 11.59 -6.33
C THR A 29 0.30 11.91 -5.43
N HIS A 30 0.12 11.78 -4.13
CA HIS A 30 1.16 11.99 -3.11
C HIS A 30 1.41 10.67 -2.39
N VAL A 31 2.59 10.08 -2.55
CA VAL A 31 3.01 8.92 -1.76
C VAL A 31 3.67 9.43 -0.48
N GLU A 32 3.17 8.99 0.66
CA GLU A 32 3.52 9.57 1.97
C GLU A 32 4.08 8.55 2.95
N HIS A 33 3.77 7.27 2.75
CA HIS A 33 4.22 6.21 3.64
C HIS A 33 4.69 4.98 2.86
N ALA A 34 5.69 4.31 3.41
CA ALA A 34 6.16 3.00 2.95
C ALA A 34 6.11 2.00 4.10
N TYR A 35 5.71 0.77 3.78
CA TYR A 35 5.59 -0.33 4.72
C TYR A 35 6.35 -1.54 4.18
N ILE A 36 7.02 -2.27 5.06
CA ILE A 36 7.71 -3.51 4.74
C ILE A 36 7.31 -4.54 5.78
N SER A 37 6.63 -5.60 5.36
CA SER A 37 6.48 -6.82 6.16
C SER A 37 7.65 -7.75 5.84
N ALA A 38 8.76 -7.54 6.56
CA ALA A 38 10.01 -8.25 6.32
C ALA A 38 9.98 -9.61 7.01
N ARG A 39 10.19 -10.69 6.25
CA ARG A 39 10.30 -12.03 6.83
C ARG A 39 11.18 -12.95 6.00
N LYS A 40 11.80 -13.91 6.68
CA LYS A 40 12.24 -15.16 6.07
C LYS A 40 11.01 -16.07 5.92
N GLU A 41 11.01 -16.95 4.91
CA GLU A 41 9.93 -17.92 4.72
C GLU A 41 9.61 -18.65 6.03
N ASP A 42 8.32 -18.77 6.34
CA ASP A 42 7.77 -19.36 7.58
C ASP A 42 8.18 -18.74 8.93
N HIS A 43 8.88 -17.61 8.94
CA HIS A 43 9.11 -16.82 10.16
C HIS A 43 8.02 -15.77 10.38
N GLU A 44 7.90 -15.31 11.63
CA GLU A 44 7.11 -14.15 12.02
C GLU A 44 7.58 -12.90 11.26
N PRO A 45 6.65 -12.05 10.80
CA PRO A 45 7.00 -10.83 10.11
C PRO A 45 7.57 -9.79 11.08
N ARG A 46 8.52 -9.01 10.59
CA ARG A 46 9.01 -7.78 11.21
C ARG A 46 8.53 -6.63 10.37
N GLU A 47 7.62 -5.86 10.93
CA GLU A 47 7.06 -4.71 10.25
C GLU A 47 8.03 -3.52 10.33
N ILE A 48 8.17 -2.81 9.23
CA ILE A 48 8.89 -1.53 9.15
C ILE A 48 7.94 -0.56 8.49
N HIS A 49 7.79 0.61 9.09
CA HIS A 49 7.05 1.71 8.51
C HIS A 49 7.96 2.94 8.39
N VAL A 50 7.84 3.64 7.27
CA VAL A 50 8.58 4.86 6.96
C VAL A 50 7.59 5.94 6.59
N SER A 51 7.63 7.07 7.29
CA SER A 51 6.90 8.27 6.86
C SER A 51 7.80 9.14 5.98
N ALA A 52 7.41 9.37 4.73
CA ALA A 52 8.08 10.31 3.83
C ALA A 52 7.79 11.77 4.19
N ILE A 53 6.77 12.04 5.01
CA ILE A 53 6.43 13.38 5.51
C ILE A 53 7.41 13.80 6.61
N THR A 54 7.65 12.93 7.59
CA THR A 54 8.47 13.25 8.78
C THR A 54 9.90 12.72 8.69
N GLY A 55 10.16 11.74 7.82
CA GLY A 55 11.42 11.00 7.74
C GLY A 55 11.57 9.93 8.84
N GLU A 56 10.54 9.70 9.65
CA GLU A 56 10.57 8.73 10.75
C GLU A 56 10.53 7.29 10.23
N VAL A 57 11.29 6.42 10.90
CA VAL A 57 11.27 4.97 10.69
C VAL A 57 10.84 4.27 11.97
N THR A 58 9.69 3.61 11.94
CA THR A 58 9.18 2.80 13.06
C THR A 58 9.28 1.32 12.73
N ARG A 59 9.43 0.48 13.76
CA ARG A 59 9.51 -0.98 13.64
C ARG A 59 8.44 -1.63 14.50
N GLU A 60 7.87 -2.73 14.00
CA GLU A 60 6.99 -3.67 14.72
C GLU A 60 5.63 -3.11 15.22
N GLU A 61 5.34 -1.82 15.01
CA GLU A 61 4.11 -1.19 15.52
C GLU A 61 2.98 -1.03 14.50
N ILE A 62 3.30 -1.04 13.19
CA ILE A 62 2.35 -0.72 12.13
C ILE A 62 2.43 -1.77 11.03
N ILE A 63 1.32 -2.47 10.81
CA ILE A 63 1.22 -3.57 9.85
C ILE A 63 1.10 -3.01 8.43
N ALA A 64 1.87 -3.57 7.49
CA ALA A 64 1.74 -3.22 6.08
C ALA A 64 0.33 -3.55 5.54
N PRO A 65 -0.36 -2.64 4.82
CA PRO A 65 -1.64 -2.92 4.17
C PRO A 65 -1.61 -4.20 3.33
N ALA A 66 -2.69 -5.00 3.29
CA ALA A 66 -2.81 -6.17 2.42
C ALA A 66 -3.79 -5.95 1.27
N GLY A 67 -3.46 -6.50 0.11
CA GLY A 67 -4.40 -6.62 -1.00
C GLY A 67 -5.25 -7.90 -0.89
N PRO A 68 -6.46 -7.91 -1.48
CA PRO A 68 -7.39 -9.04 -1.39
C PRO A 68 -6.91 -10.33 -2.07
N ALA A 69 -6.03 -10.26 -3.08
CA ALA A 69 -5.57 -11.44 -3.82
C ALA A 69 -4.76 -12.39 -2.94
N VAL A 70 -4.05 -11.84 -1.94
CA VAL A 70 -3.19 -12.63 -1.04
C VAL A 70 -3.63 -12.56 0.42
N GLY A 71 -4.35 -11.50 0.80
CA GLY A 71 -4.85 -11.26 2.15
C GLY A 71 -3.72 -11.06 3.18
N GLU A 72 -4.09 -11.12 4.47
CA GLU A 72 -3.16 -10.95 5.62
C GLU A 72 -2.26 -12.18 5.89
N GLY A 73 -2.18 -13.12 4.95
CA GLY A 73 -1.38 -14.32 5.10
C GLY A 73 0.12 -14.07 5.23
N ARG A 74 0.87 -15.11 5.61
CA ARG A 74 2.33 -15.07 5.80
C ARG A 74 3.05 -14.82 4.48
N ARG A 75 3.30 -13.55 4.11
CA ARG A 75 3.98 -13.15 2.86
C ARG A 75 4.92 -11.97 3.10
N GLN A 76 6.01 -11.94 2.33
CA GLN A 76 6.87 -10.76 2.29
C GLN A 76 6.11 -9.68 1.52
N ARG A 77 6.06 -8.47 2.08
CA ARG A 77 5.26 -7.39 1.51
C ARG A 77 6.01 -6.08 1.52
N ILE A 78 5.85 -5.33 0.45
CA ILE A 78 6.18 -3.91 0.39
C ILE A 78 4.89 -3.20 0.00
N ALA A 79 4.50 -2.17 0.76
CA ALA A 79 3.35 -1.35 0.40
C ALA A 79 3.74 0.13 0.44
N LEU A 80 3.16 0.90 -0.47
CA LEU A 80 3.22 2.35 -0.48
C LEU A 80 1.79 2.86 -0.27
N THR A 81 1.61 3.84 0.60
CA THR A 81 0.31 4.51 0.75
C THR A 81 0.43 6.00 0.52
N GLY A 82 -0.69 6.58 0.13
CA GLY A 82 -0.75 7.96 -0.27
C GLY A 82 -2.18 8.41 -0.52
N HIS A 83 -2.31 9.66 -0.94
CA HIS A 83 -3.59 10.27 -1.26
C HIS A 83 -3.57 10.92 -2.65
N CYS A 84 -4.75 11.20 -3.19
CA CYS A 84 -4.91 11.90 -4.46
C CYS A 84 -5.68 13.22 -4.27
N GLU A 85 -5.10 14.34 -4.71
CA GLU A 85 -5.73 15.66 -4.61
C GLU A 85 -6.99 15.77 -5.49
N ASN A 86 -7.06 15.03 -6.62
CA ASN A 86 -8.20 15.12 -7.53
C ASN A 86 -9.48 14.50 -6.96
N CYS A 87 -9.38 13.38 -6.26
CA CYS A 87 -10.55 12.64 -5.74
C CYS A 87 -10.58 12.51 -4.22
N THR A 88 -9.65 13.16 -3.52
CA THR A 88 -9.47 13.14 -2.06
C THR A 88 -9.40 11.74 -1.44
N GLY A 89 -9.10 10.72 -2.26
CA GLY A 89 -9.09 9.32 -1.86
C GLY A 89 -7.69 8.89 -1.46
N GLU A 90 -7.62 8.02 -0.44
CA GLU A 90 -6.40 7.35 -0.03
C GLU A 90 -6.27 5.99 -0.72
N TYR A 91 -5.06 5.62 -1.10
CA TYR A 91 -4.77 4.37 -1.80
C TYR A 91 -3.54 3.67 -1.22
N ALA A 92 -3.49 2.36 -1.42
CA ALA A 92 -2.29 1.56 -1.22
C ALA A 92 -1.87 0.90 -2.55
N ILE A 93 -0.56 0.88 -2.81
CA ILE A 93 0.09 0.09 -3.86
C ILE A 93 0.87 -1.01 -3.15
N ILE A 94 0.53 -2.25 -3.41
CA ILE A 94 0.95 -3.39 -2.59
C ILE A 94 1.65 -4.40 -3.47
N PHE A 95 2.90 -4.72 -3.11
CA PHE A 95 3.70 -5.76 -3.69
C PHE A 95 3.76 -6.92 -2.71
N THR A 96 3.20 -8.07 -3.08
CA THR A 96 3.21 -9.26 -2.23
C THR A 96 3.93 -10.41 -2.95
N GLN A 97 4.96 -10.97 -2.33
CA GLN A 97 5.61 -12.16 -2.85
C GLN A 97 4.75 -13.40 -2.53
N HIS A 98 4.37 -14.16 -3.55
CA HIS A 98 3.58 -15.37 -3.43
C HIS A 98 4.14 -16.47 -4.35
N LYS A 99 4.70 -17.55 -3.77
CA LYS A 99 5.15 -18.76 -4.50
C LYS A 99 6.03 -18.49 -5.74
N GLY A 100 6.98 -17.55 -5.64
CA GLY A 100 7.88 -17.19 -6.73
C GLY A 100 7.36 -16.07 -7.64
N GLU A 101 6.10 -15.65 -7.46
CA GLU A 101 5.49 -14.54 -8.17
C GLU A 101 5.43 -13.29 -7.29
N THR A 102 5.52 -12.11 -7.89
CA THR A 102 5.21 -10.85 -7.22
C THR A 102 3.84 -10.37 -7.70
N ILE A 103 2.88 -10.35 -6.78
CA ILE A 103 1.54 -9.86 -7.04
C ILE A 103 1.51 -8.37 -6.73
N LEU A 104 1.04 -7.57 -7.69
CA LEU A 104 0.85 -6.13 -7.57
C LEU A 104 -0.64 -5.82 -7.46
N GLU A 105 -1.03 -5.11 -6.42
CA GLU A 105 -2.41 -4.71 -6.18
C GLU A 105 -2.49 -3.21 -5.86
N THR A 106 -3.56 -2.57 -6.30
CA THR A 106 -3.91 -1.22 -5.85
C THR A 106 -5.28 -1.23 -5.20
N VAL A 107 -5.39 -0.77 -3.95
CA VAL A 107 -6.64 -0.80 -3.19
C VAL A 107 -6.96 0.58 -2.60
N PRO A 108 -8.24 0.98 -2.50
CA PRO A 108 -8.62 2.12 -1.70
C PRO A 108 -8.34 1.85 -0.22
N ILE A 109 -7.81 2.84 0.47
CA ILE A 109 -7.77 2.85 1.92
C ILE A 109 -9.01 3.60 2.37
N ASN A 110 -10.08 2.87 2.67
CA ASN A 110 -11.22 3.48 3.33
C ASN A 110 -10.87 3.67 4.80
N GLU A 111 -11.00 4.91 5.31
CA GLU A 111 -10.72 5.26 6.70
C GLU A 111 -11.34 4.22 7.68
N GLY A 112 -10.46 3.46 8.32
CA GLY A 112 -10.80 2.43 9.30
C GLY A 112 -9.55 2.11 10.15
N PRO A 113 -9.70 1.76 11.43
CA PRO A 113 -8.77 2.09 12.52
C PRO A 113 -7.43 1.33 12.53
N ILE A 114 -7.08 0.59 11.47
CA ILE A 114 -6.05 -0.46 11.51
C ILE A 114 -4.62 0.11 11.38
N TYR A 115 -4.46 1.40 11.08
CA TYR A 115 -3.14 2.04 11.00
C TYR A 115 -2.72 2.79 12.27
N ARG A 116 -3.58 2.84 13.31
CA ARG A 116 -3.19 3.31 14.65
C ARG A 116 -2.87 2.11 15.54
N THR A 117 -1.58 1.87 15.75
CA THR A 117 -0.95 1.26 16.93
C THR A 117 -1.76 0.20 17.70
N GLY A 118 -1.19 -0.99 17.80
CA GLY A 118 -1.61 -1.97 18.80
C GLY A 118 -1.67 -1.37 20.21
N ARG A 119 -2.87 -1.41 20.81
CA ARG A 119 -3.12 -1.67 22.25
C ARG A 119 -4.62 -1.83 22.48
N THR A 120 -5.12 -3.05 22.31
CA THR A 120 -6.31 -3.49 23.05
C THR A 120 -5.82 -4.06 24.37
N SER A 121 -5.90 -3.25 25.43
CA SER A 121 -5.78 -3.75 26.80
C SER A 121 -6.98 -4.65 27.08
N TRP A 122 -6.72 -5.94 27.31
CA TRP A 122 -7.69 -6.81 27.95
C TRP A 122 -7.80 -6.42 29.43
N ARG A 123 -9.01 -6.07 29.86
CA ARG A 123 -9.48 -6.24 31.23
C ARG A 123 -10.55 -7.32 31.23
#